data_AF-A0A965NVZ3-F1
#
_entry.id   AF-A0A965NVZ3-F1
#
_cell.length_a   1.000
_cell.length_b   1.000
_cell.length_c   1.000
_cell.angle_alpha   90.00
_cell.angle_beta   90.00
_cell.angle_gamma   90.00
#
_symmetry.space_group_name_H-M   'P 1'
#
loop_
_entity.id
_entity.type
_entity.pdbx_description
1 polymer ?
#
loop_
_entity_poly.entity_id
_entity_poly.type
_entity_poly.pdbx_seq_one_letter_code
_entity_poly.pdbx_strand_id
1 'polypeptide(L)'
;MQFYSRLGLQKVELSINSLGDSGDRDRYAAALRTHFSSNLDALSAESKATLERNPLRVLDSKRPEDAALIAAAPKMADHLSAEAAAHFGQVQDALRSSGVEFVVNDRLVRGLDYYRRTTFEFVATSLTAAHTAIGGGGRYDGLVADLGGPETPGIGFALGLDRTLLACDAEGVFAAPATVVEVFIVDVTGGAQAATVCSQLRAAGIGADRAY
;
A
#
# COMPACT_ATOMS: atom_id res chain seq x y z
N MET A 1 1.93 10.25 -3.11
CA MET A 1 0.92 11.33 -3.27
C MET A 1 0.74 11.76 -4.72
N GLN A 2 1.78 12.21 -5.42
CA GLN A 2 1.64 12.75 -6.79
C GLN A 2 0.95 11.83 -7.81
N PHE A 3 1.19 10.51 -7.74
CA PHE A 3 0.51 9.54 -8.60
C PHE A 3 -1.02 9.59 -8.41
N TYR A 4 -1.49 9.47 -7.17
CA TYR A 4 -2.92 9.50 -6.86
C TYR A 4 -3.56 10.85 -7.18
N SER A 5 -2.87 11.97 -6.90
CA SER A 5 -3.40 13.30 -7.23
C SER A 5 -3.57 13.49 -8.74
N ARG A 6 -2.72 12.89 -9.58
CA ARG A 6 -2.87 12.91 -11.05
C ARG A 6 -4.07 12.11 -11.56
N LEU A 7 -4.53 11.13 -10.78
CA LEU A 7 -5.79 10.42 -11.04
C LEU A 7 -7.01 11.23 -10.59
N GLY A 8 -6.80 12.35 -9.89
CA GLY A 8 -7.85 13.19 -9.33
C GLY A 8 -8.27 12.80 -7.91
N LEU A 9 -7.64 11.78 -7.31
CA LEU A 9 -7.95 11.36 -5.94
C LEU A 9 -7.56 12.43 -4.93
N GLN A 10 -8.48 12.72 -4.00
CA GLN A 10 -8.29 13.68 -2.92
C GLN A 10 -8.33 13.04 -1.54
N LYS A 11 -8.99 11.89 -1.39
CA LYS A 11 -9.18 11.21 -0.10
C LYS A 11 -8.14 10.10 0.12
N VAL A 12 -6.87 10.47 -0.03
CA VAL A 12 -5.73 9.57 0.20
C VAL A 12 -4.87 10.10 1.33
N GLU A 13 -4.71 9.31 2.39
CA GLU A 13 -3.84 9.62 3.52
C GLU A 13 -2.52 8.84 3.41
N LEU A 14 -1.40 9.50 3.72
CA LEU A 14 -0.10 8.84 3.88
C LEU A 14 0.12 8.51 5.36
N SER A 15 0.13 7.22 5.70
CA SER A 15 0.59 6.72 6.99
C SER A 15 2.06 6.34 6.90
N ILE A 16 2.88 6.76 7.86
CA ILE A 16 4.31 6.40 7.94
C ILE A 16 4.68 5.81 9.30
N ASN A 17 5.74 5.02 9.33
CA ASN A 17 6.37 4.52 10.55
C ASN A 17 7.86 4.22 10.29
N SER A 18 8.60 3.86 11.34
CA SER A 18 9.96 3.32 11.23
C SER A 18 10.05 1.98 11.96
N LEU A 19 10.55 0.95 11.29
CA LEU A 19 10.88 -0.35 11.88
C LEU A 19 12.34 -0.45 12.34
N GLY A 20 13.05 0.67 12.39
CA GLY A 20 14.44 0.74 12.86
C GLY A 20 15.40 -0.18 12.10
N ASP A 21 16.59 -0.35 12.65
CA ASP A 21 17.53 -1.35 12.15
C ASP A 21 17.33 -2.70 12.88
N SER A 22 18.08 -3.75 12.50
CA SER A 22 17.91 -5.10 13.06
C SER A 22 17.94 -5.13 14.59
N GLY A 23 18.94 -4.46 15.20
CA GLY A 23 19.05 -4.38 16.65
C GLY A 23 17.92 -3.61 17.34
N ASP A 24 17.29 -2.65 16.66
CA ASP A 24 16.13 -1.92 17.18
C ASP A 24 14.90 -2.82 17.18
N ARG A 25 14.72 -3.57 16.09
CA ARG A 25 13.64 -4.53 15.92
C ARG A 25 13.73 -5.67 16.93
N ASP A 26 14.93 -6.13 17.26
CA ASP A 26 15.14 -7.15 18.30
C ASP A 26 14.71 -6.65 19.69
N ARG A 27 15.10 -5.41 20.05
CA ARG A 27 14.66 -4.78 21.30
C ARG A 27 13.15 -4.63 21.36
N TYR A 28 12.54 -4.20 20.26
CA TYR A 28 11.10 -4.05 20.16
C TYR A 28 10.36 -5.39 20.23
N ALA A 29 10.86 -6.42 19.54
CA ALA A 29 10.31 -7.77 19.60
C ALA A 29 10.35 -8.34 21.02
N ALA A 30 11.43 -8.10 21.77
CA ALA A 30 11.53 -8.50 23.18
C ALA A 30 10.51 -7.76 24.07
N ALA A 31 10.31 -6.46 23.84
CA ALA A 31 9.30 -5.68 24.55
C ALA A 31 7.87 -6.19 24.25
N LEU A 32 7.56 -6.45 22.98
CA LEU A 32 6.28 -7.04 22.57
C LEU A 32 6.07 -8.43 23.18
N ARG A 33 7.09 -9.29 23.19
CA ARG A 33 7.00 -10.61 23.85
C ARG A 33 6.66 -10.47 25.32
N THR A 34 7.33 -9.56 26.02
CA THR A 34 7.08 -9.32 27.45
C THR A 34 5.65 -8.83 27.69
N HIS A 35 5.20 -7.85 26.89
CA HIS A 35 3.85 -7.29 26.96
C HIS A 35 2.76 -8.34 26.74
N PHE A 36 2.87 -9.11 25.65
CA PHE A 36 1.87 -10.10 25.28
C PHE A 36 1.90 -11.34 26.18
N SER A 37 3.07 -11.80 26.61
CA SER A 37 3.19 -12.98 27.48
C SER A 37 2.65 -12.72 28.88
N SER A 38 2.73 -11.48 29.37
CA SER A 38 2.17 -11.09 30.67
C SER A 38 0.64 -11.13 30.70
N ASN A 39 -0.01 -11.15 29.52
CA ASN A 39 -1.46 -11.13 29.35
C ASN A 39 -1.92 -12.21 28.35
N LEU A 40 -1.23 -13.35 28.33
CA LEU A 40 -1.40 -14.36 27.29
C LEU A 40 -2.87 -14.83 27.18
N ASP A 41 -3.58 -14.95 28.30
CA ASP A 41 -4.98 -15.38 28.35
C ASP A 41 -5.96 -14.42 27.65
N ALA A 42 -5.57 -13.16 27.46
CA ALA A 42 -6.36 -12.16 26.74
C ALA A 42 -6.15 -12.20 25.22
N LEU A 43 -5.19 -12.99 24.71
CA LEU A 43 -4.96 -13.17 23.27
C LEU A 43 -5.75 -14.35 22.70
N SER A 44 -6.13 -14.20 21.43
CA SER A 44 -6.66 -15.30 20.64
C SER A 44 -5.67 -16.45 20.50
N ALA A 45 -6.18 -17.67 20.26
CA ALA A 45 -5.33 -18.84 20.03
C ALA A 45 -4.35 -18.65 18.86
N GLU A 46 -4.77 -17.97 17.80
CA GLU A 46 -3.93 -17.67 16.65
C GLU A 46 -2.91 -16.57 16.93
N SER A 47 -3.26 -15.57 17.75
CA SER A 47 -2.34 -14.54 18.19
C SER A 47 -1.27 -15.12 19.13
N LYS A 48 -1.62 -16.09 19.98
CA LYS A 48 -0.66 -16.89 20.77
C LYS A 48 0.31 -17.64 19.86
N ALA A 49 -0.18 -18.34 18.83
CA ALA A 49 0.69 -19.05 17.88
C ALA A 49 1.57 -18.09 17.05
N THR A 50 1.05 -16.90 16.75
CA THR A 50 1.78 -15.84 16.02
C THR A 50 2.89 -15.26 16.87
N LEU A 51 2.64 -15.03 18.17
CA LEU A 51 3.60 -14.50 19.13
C LEU A 51 4.89 -15.34 19.20
N GLU A 52 4.75 -16.66 19.21
CA GLU A 52 5.89 -17.59 19.23
C GLU A 52 6.78 -17.44 17.99
N ARG A 53 6.19 -17.17 16.82
CA ARG A 53 6.92 -17.05 15.55
C ARG A 53 7.47 -15.64 15.33
N ASN A 54 6.62 -14.64 15.46
CA ASN A 54 6.94 -13.24 15.17
C ASN A 54 6.02 -12.31 15.99
N PRO A 55 6.52 -11.74 17.10
CA PRO A 55 5.74 -10.87 17.99
C PRO A 55 5.16 -9.63 17.30
N LEU A 56 5.83 -9.10 16.28
CA LEU A 56 5.35 -7.92 15.56
C LEU A 56 4.05 -8.23 14.81
N ARG A 57 3.90 -9.45 14.29
CA ARG A 57 2.71 -9.85 13.51
C ARG A 57 1.44 -9.97 14.35
N VAL A 58 1.55 -9.98 15.67
CA VAL A 58 0.39 -9.91 16.56
C VAL A 58 -0.33 -8.56 16.41
N LEU A 59 0.40 -7.48 16.13
CA LEU A 59 -0.16 -6.13 15.95
C LEU A 59 -1.10 -6.02 14.74
N ASP A 60 -1.00 -6.94 13.77
CA ASP A 60 -1.85 -6.99 12.58
C ASP A 60 -3.21 -7.65 12.84
N SER A 61 -3.41 -8.27 14.01
CA SER A 61 -4.67 -8.96 14.31
C SER A 61 -5.86 -8.00 14.26
N LYS A 62 -6.95 -8.48 13.66
CA LYS A 62 -8.24 -7.76 13.58
C LYS A 62 -9.30 -8.36 14.50
N ARG A 63 -8.93 -9.34 15.33
CA ARG A 63 -9.87 -9.99 16.24
C ARG A 63 -10.22 -9.03 17.39
N PRO A 64 -11.50 -8.87 17.73
CA PRO A 64 -11.92 -7.96 18.80
C PRO A 64 -11.27 -8.25 20.16
N GLU A 65 -11.04 -9.52 20.49
CA GLU A 65 -10.39 -9.94 21.73
C GLU A 65 -8.93 -9.44 21.85
N ASP A 66 -8.19 -9.39 20.74
CA ASP A 66 -6.80 -8.92 20.74
C ASP A 66 -6.69 -7.39 20.81
N ALA A 67 -7.77 -6.67 20.46
CA ALA A 67 -7.73 -5.24 20.16
C ALA A 67 -7.27 -4.38 21.35
N ALA A 68 -7.72 -4.72 22.56
CA ALA A 68 -7.33 -4.00 23.78
C ALA A 68 -5.83 -4.15 24.08
N LEU A 69 -5.32 -5.38 23.96
CA LEU A 69 -3.91 -5.66 24.27
C LEU A 69 -2.97 -5.09 23.19
N ILE A 70 -3.39 -5.11 21.92
CA ILE A 70 -2.67 -4.44 20.82
C ILE A 70 -2.71 -2.91 20.99
N ALA A 71 -3.74 -2.34 21.62
CA ALA A 71 -3.80 -0.90 21.89
C ALA A 71 -2.83 -0.47 22.99
N ALA A 72 -2.58 -1.34 23.95
CA ALA A 72 -1.64 -1.12 25.04
C ALA A 72 -0.20 -1.53 24.69
N ALA A 73 0.06 -2.03 23.48
CA ALA A 73 1.38 -2.52 23.09
C ALA A 73 2.43 -1.39 23.09
N PRO A 74 3.70 -1.69 23.43
CA PRO A 74 4.80 -0.74 23.29
C PRO A 74 4.89 -0.21 21.85
N LYS A 75 5.45 0.98 21.67
CA LYS A 75 5.57 1.63 20.37
C LYS A 75 6.98 1.46 19.83
N MET A 76 7.10 1.20 18.53
CA MET A 76 8.41 1.06 17.90
C MET A 76 9.29 2.31 18.07
N ALA A 77 8.67 3.50 18.06
CA ALA A 77 9.36 4.78 18.25
C ALA A 77 10.20 4.84 19.54
N ASP A 78 9.75 4.19 20.62
CA ASP A 78 10.42 4.19 21.93
C ASP A 78 11.65 3.25 21.97
N HIS A 79 11.84 2.44 20.93
CA HIS A 79 12.89 1.42 20.85
C HIS A 79 13.91 1.69 19.74
N LEU A 80 13.74 2.76 18.96
CA LEU A 80 14.67 3.15 17.90
C LEU A 80 16.06 3.51 18.47
N SER A 81 17.11 3.14 17.74
CA SER A 81 18.44 3.72 17.95
C SER A 81 18.44 5.22 17.62
N ALA A 82 19.44 5.95 18.11
CA ALA A 82 19.63 7.36 17.75
C ALA A 82 19.76 7.55 16.23
N GLU A 83 20.41 6.62 15.53
CA GLU A 83 20.58 6.64 14.08
C GLU A 83 19.26 6.43 13.35
N ALA A 84 18.48 5.41 13.73
CA ALA A 84 17.17 5.15 13.13
C ALA A 84 16.16 6.27 13.42
N ALA A 85 16.19 6.83 14.62
CA ALA A 85 15.38 7.99 15.00
C ALA A 85 15.75 9.23 14.18
N ALA A 86 17.05 9.51 14.02
CA ALA A 86 17.54 10.60 13.18
C ALA A 86 17.13 10.43 11.71
N HIS A 87 17.26 9.23 11.15
CA HIS A 87 16.80 8.92 9.79
C HIS A 87 15.29 9.16 9.65
N PHE A 88 14.48 8.69 10.62
CA PHE A 88 13.03 8.91 10.56
C PHE A 88 12.64 10.39 10.70
N GLY A 89 13.37 11.15 11.52
CA GLY A 89 13.24 12.61 11.60
C GLY A 89 13.50 13.29 10.26
N GLN A 90 14.59 12.94 9.57
CA GLN A 90 14.90 13.46 8.24
C GLN A 90 13.79 13.18 7.21
N VAL A 91 13.18 11.99 7.26
CA VAL A 91 12.05 11.65 6.39
C VAL A 91 10.83 12.53 6.69
N GLN A 92 10.49 12.72 7.96
CA GLN A 92 9.38 13.60 8.35
C GLN A 92 9.62 15.05 7.91
N ASP A 93 10.83 15.57 8.08
CA ASP A 93 11.18 16.93 7.68
C ASP A 93 11.16 17.11 6.16
N ALA A 94 11.62 16.09 5.41
CA ALA A 94 11.52 16.08 3.95
C ALA A 94 10.06 16.08 3.46
N LEU A 95 9.17 15.30 4.11
CA LEU A 95 7.74 15.30 3.80
C LEU A 95 7.08 16.64 4.11
N ARG A 96 7.35 17.23 5.30
CA ARG A 96 6.83 18.54 5.70
C ARG A 96 7.27 19.65 4.75
N SER A 97 8.57 19.70 4.42
CA SER A 97 9.13 20.70 3.50
C SER A 97 8.61 20.56 2.07
N SER A 98 8.17 19.36 1.68
CA SER A 98 7.54 19.08 0.39
C SER A 98 6.02 19.34 0.39
N GLY A 99 5.45 19.81 1.50
CA GLY A 99 4.01 20.03 1.63
C GLY A 99 3.18 18.73 1.62
N VAL A 100 3.79 17.60 1.98
CA VAL A 100 3.10 16.31 2.03
C VAL A 100 2.55 16.08 3.43
N GLU A 101 1.23 16.02 3.56
CA GLU A 101 0.56 15.63 4.79
C GLU A 101 0.74 14.13 5.05
N PHE A 102 0.98 13.77 6.31
CA PHE A 102 1.13 12.38 6.76
C PHE A 102 0.72 12.20 8.22
N VAL A 103 0.41 10.96 8.57
CA VAL A 103 0.16 10.53 9.96
C VAL A 103 1.23 9.52 10.36
N VAL A 104 1.77 9.65 11.58
CA VAL A 104 2.64 8.63 12.16
C VAL A 104 1.76 7.53 12.76
N ASN A 105 1.88 6.32 12.24
CA ASN A 105 1.10 5.16 12.69
C ASN A 105 2.04 4.13 13.32
N ASP A 106 2.15 4.14 14.65
CA ASP A 106 3.02 3.23 15.43
C ASP A 106 2.69 1.75 15.20
N ARG A 107 1.47 1.45 14.75
CA ARG A 107 0.97 0.11 14.47
C ARG A 107 1.22 -0.34 13.02
N LEU A 108 1.78 0.53 12.17
CA LEU A 108 2.13 0.18 10.81
C LEU A 108 3.37 -0.72 10.82
N VAL A 109 3.13 -2.01 11.00
CA VAL A 109 4.07 -3.09 10.71
C VAL A 109 3.65 -3.72 9.39
N ARG A 110 4.60 -3.90 8.48
CA ARG A 110 4.30 -4.49 7.16
C ARG A 110 4.53 -6.00 7.23
N GLY A 111 3.70 -6.76 6.52
CA GLY A 111 3.70 -8.23 6.57
C GLY A 111 4.92 -8.94 5.98
N LEU A 112 5.96 -8.20 5.58
CA LEU A 112 7.20 -8.74 5.01
C LEU A 112 8.37 -8.37 5.92
N ASP A 113 9.10 -9.38 6.38
CA ASP A 113 10.07 -9.22 7.46
C ASP A 113 11.36 -8.49 7.04
N TYR A 114 11.60 -8.30 5.74
CA TYR A 114 12.79 -7.62 5.23
C TYR A 114 12.78 -6.09 5.42
N TYR A 115 11.65 -5.48 5.82
CA TYR A 115 11.59 -4.03 5.98
C TYR A 115 12.44 -3.56 7.18
N ARG A 116 13.17 -2.47 6.95
CA ARG A 116 14.02 -1.76 7.90
C ARG A 116 13.76 -0.26 7.77
N ARG A 117 13.91 0.48 8.86
CA ARG A 117 13.71 1.94 8.92
C ARG A 117 12.34 2.30 8.35
N THR A 118 12.25 3.28 7.45
CA THR A 118 10.99 3.82 6.93
C THR A 118 10.06 2.75 6.35
N THR A 119 8.83 2.73 6.83
CA THR A 119 7.69 2.04 6.23
C THR A 119 6.55 3.04 6.02
N PHE A 120 5.75 2.83 4.99
CA PHE A 120 4.62 3.71 4.70
C PHE A 120 3.50 2.99 3.95
N GLU A 121 2.31 3.55 4.05
CA GLU A 121 1.10 3.08 3.40
C GLU A 121 0.26 4.27 2.95
N PHE A 122 -0.37 4.11 1.78
CA PHE A 122 -1.36 5.03 1.25
C PHE A 122 -2.74 4.42 1.48
N VAL A 123 -3.58 5.15 2.20
CA VAL A 123 -4.91 4.71 2.62
C VAL A 123 -5.96 5.55 1.92
N ALA A 124 -6.83 4.92 1.14
CA ALA A 124 -8.01 5.59 0.58
C ALA A 124 -9.11 5.65 1.64
N THR A 125 -9.42 6.85 2.13
CA THR A 125 -10.47 7.05 3.15
C THR A 125 -11.87 7.11 2.53
N SER A 126 -11.98 7.14 1.20
CA SER A 126 -13.22 6.96 0.44
C SER A 126 -13.74 5.51 0.47
N LEU A 127 -12.88 4.53 0.75
CA LEU A 127 -13.24 3.12 0.83
C LEU A 127 -13.68 2.76 2.25
N THR A 128 -14.86 2.16 2.40
CA THR A 128 -15.43 1.73 3.71
C THR A 128 -15.24 0.25 4.01
N ALA A 129 -14.73 -0.52 3.04
CA ALA A 129 -14.47 -1.95 3.18
C ALA A 129 -13.18 -2.24 3.97
N ALA A 130 -13.02 -3.49 4.43
CA ALA A 130 -11.73 -3.98 4.92
C ALA A 130 -10.65 -3.79 3.83
N HIS A 131 -9.44 -3.41 4.23
CA HIS A 131 -8.28 -3.17 3.35
C HIS A 131 -8.37 -1.89 2.49
N THR A 132 -8.44 -0.74 3.15
CA THR A 132 -8.39 0.61 2.56
C THR A 132 -7.00 1.01 2.02
N ALA A 133 -5.98 0.18 2.24
CA ALA A 133 -4.64 0.38 1.70
C ALA A 133 -4.60 0.19 0.16
N ILE A 134 -4.32 1.27 -0.56
CA ILE A 134 -4.23 1.28 -2.04
C ILE A 134 -2.79 1.16 -2.54
N GLY A 135 -1.81 1.38 -1.67
CA GLY A 135 -0.40 1.12 -1.95
C GLY A 135 0.44 1.28 -0.70
N GLY A 136 1.70 0.86 -0.75
CA GLY A 136 2.59 0.96 0.39
C GLY A 136 3.98 0.46 0.07
N GLY A 137 4.90 0.72 0.98
CA GLY A 137 6.30 0.50 0.74
C GLY A 137 7.15 0.73 1.97
N GLY A 138 8.45 0.80 1.74
CA GLY A 138 9.42 1.00 2.80
C GLY A 138 10.83 0.69 2.33
N ARG A 139 11.78 0.90 3.24
CA ARG A 139 13.20 0.64 3.06
C ARG A 139 13.53 -0.81 3.45
N TYR A 140 14.47 -1.43 2.75
CA TYR A 140 14.77 -2.87 2.82
C TYR A 140 16.24 -3.19 2.54
N ASP A 141 17.14 -2.45 3.18
CA ASP A 141 18.61 -2.44 2.95
C ASP A 141 19.32 -3.80 3.13
N GLY A 142 18.64 -4.84 3.65
CA GLY A 142 19.19 -6.19 3.79
C GLY A 142 18.75 -7.19 2.72
N LEU A 143 17.72 -6.88 1.93
CA LEU A 143 17.08 -7.86 1.06
C LEU A 143 18.04 -8.47 0.02
N VAL A 144 18.94 -7.66 -0.55
CA VAL A 144 19.92 -8.15 -1.54
C VAL A 144 20.91 -9.11 -0.88
N ALA A 145 21.34 -8.83 0.35
CA ALA A 145 22.24 -9.69 1.11
C ALA A 145 21.56 -11.01 1.50
N ASP A 146 20.30 -10.97 1.91
CA ASP A 146 19.49 -12.16 2.21
C ASP A 146 19.34 -13.10 1.00
N LEU A 147 19.47 -12.55 -0.23
CA LEU A 147 19.45 -13.28 -1.49
C LEU A 147 20.84 -13.68 -2.01
N GLY A 148 21.91 -13.47 -1.23
CA GLY A 148 23.28 -13.84 -1.58
C GLY A 148 24.07 -12.79 -2.36
N GLY A 149 23.55 -11.57 -2.49
CA GLY A 149 24.25 -10.42 -3.06
C GLY A 149 25.01 -9.58 -2.02
N PRO A 150 25.61 -8.44 -2.41
CA PRO A 150 26.23 -7.51 -1.48
C PRO A 150 25.18 -6.72 -0.68
N GLU A 151 25.57 -6.18 0.47
CA GLU A 151 24.75 -5.21 1.21
C GLU A 151 24.39 -4.04 0.29
N THR A 152 23.09 -3.84 0.07
CA THR A 152 22.59 -2.88 -0.92
C THR A 152 21.37 -2.16 -0.34
N PRO A 153 21.47 -0.84 -0.08
CA PRO A 153 20.33 -0.06 0.35
C PRO A 153 19.21 -0.07 -0.69
N GLY A 154 17.96 -0.16 -0.25
CA GLY A 154 16.80 -0.24 -1.13
C GLY A 154 15.58 0.39 -0.48
N ILE A 155 14.82 1.17 -1.25
CA ILE A 155 13.51 1.66 -0.86
C ILE A 155 12.60 1.60 -2.08
N GLY A 156 11.35 1.23 -1.85
CA GLY A 156 10.40 1.05 -2.93
C GLY A 156 8.98 0.95 -2.41
N PHE A 157 8.04 0.89 -3.35
CA PHE A 157 6.64 0.72 -3.07
C PHE A 157 5.98 -0.11 -4.15
N ALA A 158 4.82 -0.66 -3.81
CA ALA A 158 3.88 -1.26 -4.73
C ALA A 158 2.50 -0.62 -4.51
N LEU A 159 1.67 -0.66 -5.54
CA LEU A 159 0.28 -0.20 -5.48
C LEU A 159 -0.64 -1.29 -6.02
N GLY A 160 -1.86 -1.35 -5.49
CA GLY A 160 -2.91 -2.20 -6.02
C GLY A 160 -3.69 -1.45 -7.09
N LEU A 161 -3.57 -1.86 -8.34
CA LEU A 161 -4.26 -1.21 -9.46
C LEU A 161 -5.78 -1.24 -9.26
N ASP A 162 -6.35 -2.41 -9.01
CA ASP A 162 -7.78 -2.62 -8.81
C ASP A 162 -8.31 -1.77 -7.65
N ARG A 163 -7.58 -1.75 -6.52
CA ARG A 163 -7.96 -0.93 -5.36
C ARG A 163 -7.88 0.57 -5.65
N THR A 164 -6.90 0.99 -6.45
CA THR A 164 -6.78 2.39 -6.87
C THR A 164 -7.97 2.77 -7.75
N LEU A 165 -8.37 1.91 -8.70
CA LEU A 165 -9.55 2.14 -9.54
C LEU A 165 -10.85 2.19 -8.72
N LEU A 166 -11.00 1.31 -7.73
CA LEU A 166 -12.15 1.37 -6.80
C LEU A 166 -12.19 2.69 -6.01
N ALA A 167 -11.04 3.22 -5.61
CA ALA A 167 -10.96 4.54 -4.97
C ALA A 167 -11.35 5.65 -5.96
N CYS A 168 -10.95 5.55 -7.23
CA CYS A 168 -11.35 6.48 -8.27
C CYS A 168 -12.87 6.47 -8.50
N ASP A 169 -13.47 5.28 -8.60
CA ASP A 169 -14.92 5.13 -8.73
C ASP A 169 -15.66 5.73 -7.53
N ALA A 170 -15.16 5.49 -6.31
CA ALA A 170 -15.74 6.02 -5.08
C ALA A 170 -15.68 7.55 -4.98
N GLU A 171 -14.69 8.18 -5.60
CA GLU A 171 -14.56 9.65 -5.68
C GLU A 171 -15.13 10.24 -6.98
N GLY A 172 -15.58 9.41 -7.93
CA GLY A 172 -16.08 9.85 -9.23
C GLY A 172 -15.01 10.51 -10.11
N VAL A 173 -13.75 10.06 -9.99
CA VAL A 173 -12.60 10.57 -10.74
C VAL A 173 -12.03 9.51 -11.68
N PHE A 174 -11.12 9.89 -12.57
CA PHE A 174 -10.46 8.97 -13.51
C PHE A 174 -11.46 8.11 -14.33
N ALA A 175 -12.45 8.75 -14.93
CA ALA A 175 -13.45 8.06 -15.75
C ALA A 175 -12.79 7.25 -16.86
N ALA A 176 -13.39 6.09 -17.17
CA ALA A 176 -12.96 5.28 -18.29
C ALA A 176 -12.93 6.12 -19.58
N PRO A 177 -11.91 5.95 -20.44
CA PRO A 177 -11.90 6.60 -21.74
C PRO A 177 -13.19 6.26 -22.48
N ALA A 178 -13.85 7.28 -23.05
CA ALA A 178 -14.99 7.02 -23.90
C ALA A 178 -14.53 6.25 -25.15
N THR A 179 -14.99 5.01 -25.31
CA THR A 179 -14.90 4.31 -26.60
C THR A 179 -15.99 4.87 -27.49
N VAL A 180 -15.68 5.94 -28.21
CA VAL A 180 -16.63 6.54 -29.14
C VAL A 180 -16.50 5.82 -30.48
N VAL A 181 -17.57 5.13 -30.88
CA VAL A 181 -17.76 4.78 -32.29
C VAL A 181 -18.15 6.08 -32.99
N GLU A 182 -17.20 6.72 -33.65
CA GLU A 182 -17.38 7.92 -34.46
C GLU A 182 -18.21 7.64 -35.71
N VAL A 183 -18.05 6.44 -36.30
CA VAL A 183 -18.78 6.03 -37.50
C VAL A 183 -19.35 4.62 -37.32
N PHE A 184 -20.67 4.48 -37.44
CA PHE A 184 -21.33 3.18 -37.50
C PHE A 184 -21.82 2.89 -38.92
N ILE A 185 -21.26 1.84 -39.54
CA ILE A 185 -21.56 1.47 -40.92
C ILE A 185 -22.77 0.52 -40.94
N VAL A 186 -23.81 0.95 -41.64
CA VAL A 186 -25.01 0.14 -41.90
C VAL A 186 -24.91 -0.40 -43.33
N ASP A 187 -24.79 -1.73 -43.46
CA ASP A 187 -24.84 -2.39 -44.76
C ASP A 187 -26.29 -2.65 -45.17
N VAL A 188 -26.66 -2.20 -46.37
CA VAL A 188 -28.00 -2.41 -46.95
C VAL A 188 -27.94 -3.26 -48.23
N THR A 189 -26.75 -3.69 -48.64
CA THR A 189 -26.47 -4.33 -49.94
C THR A 189 -25.95 -5.75 -49.82
N GLY A 190 -25.32 -6.10 -48.68
CA GLY A 190 -24.60 -7.35 -48.50
C GLY A 190 -23.24 -7.37 -49.21
N GLY A 191 -22.34 -8.24 -48.76
CA GLY A 191 -20.98 -8.37 -49.32
C GLY A 191 -19.88 -8.05 -48.31
N ALA A 192 -18.71 -7.62 -48.81
CA ALA A 192 -17.52 -7.34 -48.00
C ALA A 192 -17.23 -5.84 -47.83
N GLN A 193 -18.00 -4.97 -48.48
CA GLN A 193 -17.74 -3.54 -48.64
C GLN A 193 -17.80 -2.82 -47.30
N ALA A 194 -18.81 -3.13 -46.46
CA ALA A 194 -18.92 -2.58 -45.12
C ALA A 194 -17.71 -2.95 -44.24
N ALA A 195 -17.19 -4.18 -44.36
CA ALA A 195 -15.99 -4.60 -43.66
C ALA A 195 -14.73 -3.88 -44.17
N THR A 196 -14.58 -3.72 -45.49
CA THR A 196 -13.48 -2.98 -46.11
C THR A 196 -13.46 -1.51 -45.68
N VAL A 197 -14.61 -0.83 -45.74
CA VAL A 197 -14.74 0.58 -45.31
C VAL A 197 -14.46 0.72 -43.81
N CYS A 198 -14.98 -0.19 -42.98
CA CYS A 198 -14.72 -0.20 -41.54
C CYS A 198 -13.21 -0.32 -41.24
N SER A 199 -12.52 -1.22 -41.95
CA SER A 199 -11.07 -1.40 -41.83
C SER A 199 -10.29 -0.16 -42.27
N GLN A 200 -10.68 0.47 -43.37
CA GLN A 200 -10.05 1.70 -43.87
C GLN A 200 -10.20 2.87 -42.89
N LEU A 201 -11.39 3.05 -42.30
CA LEU A 201 -11.63 4.07 -41.28
C LEU A 201 -10.77 3.84 -40.04
N ARG A 202 -10.70 2.59 -39.54
CA ARG A 202 -9.83 2.22 -38.42
C ARG A 202 -8.35 2.47 -38.72
N ALA A 203 -7.89 2.14 -39.94
CA ALA A 203 -6.52 2.39 -40.36
C ALA A 203 -6.18 3.89 -40.45
N ALA A 204 -7.18 4.75 -40.68
CA ALA A 204 -7.05 6.20 -40.64
C ALA A 204 -7.16 6.80 -39.23
N GLY A 205 -7.29 5.97 -38.18
CA GLY A 205 -7.44 6.41 -36.79
C GLY A 205 -8.86 6.82 -36.39
N ILE A 206 -9.87 6.53 -37.23
CA ILE A 206 -11.27 6.82 -36.95
C ILE A 206 -11.90 5.62 -36.24
N GLY A 207 -12.54 5.86 -35.09
CA GLY A 207 -13.29 4.87 -34.34
C GLY A 207 -14.53 4.40 -35.12
N ALA A 208 -14.40 3.34 -35.92
CA ALA A 208 -15.50 2.83 -36.73
C ALA A 208 -15.95 1.43 -36.31
N ASP A 209 -17.26 1.16 -36.42
CA ASP A 209 -17.84 -0.17 -36.28
C ASP A 209 -18.94 -0.43 -37.32
N ARG A 210 -19.46 -1.65 -37.41
CA ARG A 210 -20.46 -2.03 -38.43
C ARG A 210 -21.51 -3.01 -37.90
N ALA A 211 -22.66 -3.05 -38.57
CA ALA A 211 -23.58 -4.19 -38.45
C ALA A 211 -22.94 -5.47 -39.01
N TYR A 212 -23.25 -6.61 -38.39
CA TYR A 212 -22.74 -7.93 -38.79
C TYR A 212 -23.56 -8.59 -39.89
#